data_AF-A0A9D5K7E6-F1
#
_entry.id   AF-A0A9D5K7E6-F1
#
_cell.length_a   1.000
_cell.length_b   1.000
_cell.length_c   1.000
_cell.angle_alpha   90.00
_cell.angle_beta   90.00
_cell.angle_gamma   90.00
#
_symmetry.space_group_name_H-M   'P 1'
#
loop_
_entity.id
_entity.type
_entity.pdbx_description
1 polymer ?
#
loop_
_entity_poly.entity_id
_entity_poly.type
_entity_poly.pdbx_seq_one_letter_code
_entity_poly.pdbx_strand_id
1 'polypeptide(L)'
;MICLGDTAIFFQIKERGDTPKKPTEERQIRWFNEKILGKAVDQMMGSLRTFETEKELDFWNLRKQRRKIRYSTLKNKHYIVLHHSKLYVFPRECYARKSQKDETTNSFIHIMTATDWLNLCRYLVTIPDIIYYLSFREKYLKEIMDSRKEKEKWLLGRFLRSPQVPNIELDCQSLDYSKWVDNLDTKDFILEKFNLIIKSLGLV
;
A
#
# COMPACT_ATOMS: atom_id res chain seq x y z
N MET A 1 4.14 -3.71 -9.82
CA MET A 1 3.93 -2.29 -10.17
C MET A 1 2.53 -2.13 -10.75
N ILE A 2 1.84 -1.06 -10.40
CA ILE A 2 0.56 -0.65 -11.01
C ILE A 2 0.79 0.72 -11.64
N CYS A 3 0.36 0.91 -12.89
CA CYS A 3 0.50 2.18 -13.60
C CYS A 3 -0.86 2.69 -14.06
N LEU A 4 -1.09 3.99 -13.88
CA LEU A 4 -2.26 4.71 -14.36
C LEU A 4 -1.80 6.07 -14.87
N GLY A 5 -1.84 6.27 -16.20
CA GLY A 5 -1.31 7.47 -16.83
C GLY A 5 0.18 7.66 -16.54
N ASP A 6 0.55 8.83 -15.99
CA ASP A 6 1.90 9.18 -15.56
C ASP A 6 2.19 8.84 -14.10
N THR A 7 1.30 8.08 -13.44
CA THR A 7 1.43 7.69 -12.04
C THR A 7 1.72 6.20 -11.90
N ALA A 8 2.65 5.85 -11.01
CA ALA A 8 2.99 4.47 -10.71
C ALA A 8 3.01 4.18 -9.21
N ILE A 9 2.50 3.01 -8.83
CA ILE A 9 2.62 2.44 -7.49
C ILE A 9 3.55 1.23 -7.58
N PHE A 10 4.64 1.31 -6.82
CA PHE A 10 5.62 0.24 -6.66
C PHE A 10 5.36 -0.48 -5.35
N PHE A 11 5.42 -1.81 -5.40
CA PHE A 11 5.15 -2.66 -4.26
C PHE A 11 6.34 -3.54 -3.99
N GLN A 12 6.69 -3.68 -2.72
CA GLN A 12 7.52 -4.75 -2.22
C GLN A 12 6.78 -5.44 -1.08
N ILE A 13 6.51 -6.73 -1.25
CA ILE A 13 5.83 -7.54 -0.24
C ILE A 13 6.89 -8.34 0.52
N LYS A 14 6.72 -8.41 1.84
CA LYS A 14 7.49 -9.29 2.72
C LYS A 14 6.57 -10.08 3.62
N GLU A 15 6.62 -11.38 3.43
CA GLU A 15 5.94 -12.33 4.29
C GLU A 15 6.95 -13.00 5.23
N ARG A 16 6.54 -13.21 6.46
CA ARG A 16 7.24 -14.12 7.35
C ARG A 16 6.67 -15.53 7.12
N GLY A 17 7.52 -16.45 6.65
CA GLY A 17 7.13 -17.85 6.51
C GLY A 17 6.76 -18.50 7.84
N ASP A 18 6.14 -19.67 7.76
CA ASP A 18 5.65 -20.40 8.93
C ASP A 18 6.81 -20.76 9.86
N THR A 19 6.78 -20.24 11.08
CA THR A 19 7.73 -20.62 12.13
C THR A 19 7.00 -21.49 13.15
N PRO A 20 7.50 -22.71 13.44
CA PRO A 20 6.81 -23.66 14.33
C PRO A 20 6.73 -23.19 15.79
N LYS A 21 7.48 -22.15 16.17
CA LYS A 21 7.42 -21.54 17.51
C LYS A 21 7.13 -20.04 17.40
N LYS A 22 6.38 -19.52 18.37
CA LYS A 22 6.17 -18.08 18.53
C LYS A 22 7.51 -17.36 18.68
N PRO A 23 7.84 -16.40 17.80
CA PRO A 23 9.06 -15.63 17.92
C PRO A 23 8.97 -14.68 19.11
N THR A 24 10.09 -14.52 19.81
CA THR A 24 10.22 -13.48 20.85
C THR A 24 10.04 -12.09 20.22
N GLU A 25 9.73 -11.10 21.06
CA GLU A 25 9.61 -9.71 20.64
C GLU A 25 10.88 -9.21 19.94
N GLU A 26 12.07 -9.47 20.50
CA GLU A 26 13.34 -9.04 19.89
C GLU A 26 13.55 -9.66 18.50
N ARG A 27 13.15 -10.93 18.32
CA ARG A 27 13.22 -11.60 17.02
C ARG A 27 12.25 -11.00 16.01
N GLN A 28 11.12 -10.47 16.45
CA GLN A 28 10.17 -9.78 15.58
C GLN A 28 10.70 -8.41 15.17
N ILE A 29 11.24 -7.65 16.12
CA ILE A 29 11.86 -6.34 15.89
C ILE A 29 13.04 -6.48 14.92
N ARG A 30 13.95 -7.44 15.19
CA ARG A 30 15.10 -7.71 14.33
C ARG A 30 14.68 -8.07 12.91
N TRP A 31 13.70 -8.96 12.77
CA TRP A 31 13.18 -9.31 11.44
C TRP A 31 12.60 -8.10 10.74
N PHE A 32 11.85 -7.25 11.45
CA PHE A 32 11.26 -6.05 10.88
C PHE A 32 12.35 -5.09 10.37
N ASN A 33 13.34 -4.79 11.19
CA ASN A 33 14.45 -3.91 10.81
C ASN A 33 15.24 -4.47 9.62
N GLU A 34 15.62 -5.75 9.65
CA GLU A 34 16.43 -6.35 8.58
C GLU A 34 15.65 -6.56 7.29
N LYS A 35 14.41 -7.05 7.37
CA LYS A 35 13.64 -7.50 6.20
C LYS A 35 12.75 -6.42 5.62
N ILE A 36 12.12 -5.61 6.48
CA ILE A 36 11.18 -4.56 6.08
C ILE A 36 11.94 -3.25 5.85
N LEU A 37 12.67 -2.75 6.85
CA LEU A 37 13.33 -1.45 6.73
C LEU A 37 14.61 -1.49 5.91
N GLY A 38 15.36 -2.60 5.96
CA GLY A 38 16.54 -2.82 5.12
C GLY A 38 16.16 -3.44 3.77
N LYS A 39 16.09 -4.78 3.73
CA LYS A 39 16.05 -5.52 2.46
C LYS A 39 14.89 -5.15 1.54
N ALA A 40 13.69 -4.89 2.05
CA ALA A 40 12.56 -4.54 1.17
C ALA A 40 12.76 -3.18 0.50
N VAL A 41 13.24 -2.19 1.26
CA VAL A 41 13.58 -0.86 0.76
C VAL A 41 14.70 -0.96 -0.26
N ASP A 42 15.79 -1.64 0.08
CA ASP A 42 16.95 -1.80 -0.81
C ASP A 42 16.58 -2.47 -2.13
N GLN A 43 15.77 -3.52 -2.09
CA GLN A 43 15.34 -4.24 -3.29
C GLN A 43 14.43 -3.39 -4.18
N MET A 44 13.48 -2.67 -3.57
CA MET A 44 12.59 -1.79 -4.31
C MET A 44 13.37 -0.65 -4.96
N MET A 45 14.22 0.04 -4.19
CA MET A 45 15.03 1.15 -4.69
C MET A 45 16.11 0.70 -5.67
N GLY A 46 16.69 -0.49 -5.47
CA GLY A 46 17.60 -1.12 -6.43
C GLY A 46 16.92 -1.37 -7.77
N SER A 47 15.72 -1.97 -7.75
CA SER A 47 14.95 -2.22 -8.97
C SER A 47 14.57 -0.93 -9.70
N LEU A 48 14.29 0.15 -8.95
CA LEU A 48 13.99 1.47 -9.52
C LEU A 48 15.21 2.11 -10.16
N ARG A 49 16.39 2.01 -9.55
CA ARG A 49 17.65 2.49 -10.16
C ARG A 49 17.95 1.77 -11.46
N THR A 50 17.72 0.46 -11.51
CA THR A 50 17.81 -0.30 -12.77
C THR A 50 16.81 0.22 -13.79
N PHE A 51 15.54 0.41 -13.42
CA PHE A 51 14.53 0.95 -14.35
C PHE A 51 14.89 2.36 -14.86
N GLU A 52 15.38 3.23 -13.99
CA GLU A 52 15.85 4.56 -14.37
C GLU A 52 17.01 4.50 -15.37
N THR A 53 17.94 3.57 -15.17
CA THR A 53 19.11 3.34 -16.06
C THR A 53 18.69 2.81 -17.42
N GLU A 54 17.81 1.81 -17.45
CA GLU A 54 17.30 1.19 -18.69
C GLU A 54 16.33 2.10 -19.46
N LYS A 55 15.80 3.15 -18.81
CA LYS A 55 14.85 4.16 -19.30
C LYS A 55 13.48 3.63 -19.73
N GLU A 56 13.38 2.40 -20.23
CA GLU A 56 12.16 1.76 -20.70
C GLU A 56 12.09 0.31 -20.19
N LEU A 57 10.95 -0.08 -19.64
CA LEU A 57 10.62 -1.47 -19.32
C LEU A 57 9.61 -1.98 -20.33
N ASP A 58 9.91 -3.13 -20.93
CA ASP A 58 9.04 -3.87 -21.82
C ASP A 58 8.59 -5.16 -21.13
N PHE A 59 7.28 -5.35 -20.97
CA PHE A 59 6.72 -6.50 -20.27
C PHE A 59 5.35 -6.91 -20.81
N TRP A 60 4.95 -8.13 -20.48
CA TRP A 60 3.62 -8.64 -20.78
C TRP A 60 2.73 -8.52 -19.53
N ASN A 61 1.55 -7.95 -19.68
CA ASN A 61 0.57 -7.92 -18.60
C ASN A 61 -0.17 -9.27 -18.47
N LEU A 62 -0.97 -9.42 -17.42
CA LEU A 62 -1.76 -10.64 -17.16
C LEU A 62 -2.77 -10.98 -18.27
N ARG A 63 -3.13 -10.01 -19.11
CA ARG A 63 -3.98 -10.20 -20.29
C ARG A 63 -3.18 -10.54 -21.55
N LYS A 64 -1.90 -10.89 -21.40
CA LYS A 64 -0.96 -11.19 -22.50
C LYS A 64 -0.86 -10.05 -23.51
N GLN A 65 -0.94 -8.80 -23.05
CA GLN A 65 -0.66 -7.63 -23.87
C GLN A 65 0.74 -7.12 -23.56
N ARG A 66 1.54 -6.89 -24.60
CA ARG A 66 2.85 -6.25 -24.49
C ARG A 66 2.67 -4.77 -24.14
N ARG A 67 3.39 -4.31 -23.12
CA ARG A 67 3.37 -2.93 -22.62
C ARG A 67 4.79 -2.43 -22.48
N LYS A 68 4.98 -1.16 -22.84
CA LYS A 68 6.23 -0.43 -22.66
C LYS A 68 5.97 0.75 -21.75
N ILE A 69 6.82 0.93 -20.75
CA ILE A 69 6.73 2.06 -19.83
C ILE A 69 8.08 2.72 -19.74
N ARG A 70 8.11 4.02 -19.99
CA ARG A 70 9.33 4.82 -19.84
C ARG A 70 9.38 5.45 -18.45
N TYR A 71 10.51 5.32 -17.78
CA TYR A 71 10.67 5.86 -16.44
C TYR A 71 10.47 7.39 -16.41
N SER A 72 10.95 8.09 -17.44
CA SER A 72 10.81 9.55 -17.58
C SER A 72 9.37 10.03 -17.75
N THR A 73 8.45 9.15 -18.17
CA THR A 73 7.02 9.49 -18.26
C THR A 73 6.27 9.38 -16.93
N LEU A 74 6.89 8.78 -15.91
CA LEU A 74 6.30 8.62 -14.59
C LEU A 74 6.58 9.86 -13.72
N LYS A 75 5.58 10.72 -13.55
CA LYS A 75 5.70 11.93 -12.72
C LYS A 75 5.43 11.65 -11.25
N ASN A 76 4.36 10.92 -10.95
CA ASN A 76 3.99 10.58 -9.59
C ASN A 76 4.35 9.13 -9.28
N LYS A 77 5.12 8.92 -8.21
CA LYS A 77 5.62 7.60 -7.83
C LYS A 77 5.31 7.37 -6.36
N HIS A 78 4.57 6.31 -6.07
CA HIS A 78 4.31 5.88 -4.70
C HIS A 78 5.01 4.55 -4.43
N TYR A 79 5.69 4.45 -3.30
CA TYR A 79 6.48 3.29 -2.93
C TYR A 79 5.88 2.64 -1.69
N ILE A 80 5.50 1.37 -1.78
CA ILE A 80 4.79 0.68 -0.70
C ILE A 80 5.52 -0.60 -0.34
N VAL A 81 5.96 -0.68 0.91
CA VAL A 81 6.39 -1.93 1.53
C VAL A 81 5.23 -2.49 2.33
N LEU A 82 4.72 -3.64 1.89
CA LEU A 82 3.69 -4.40 2.58
C LEU A 82 4.34 -5.51 3.39
N HIS A 83 3.97 -5.62 4.66
CA HIS A 83 4.38 -6.76 5.48
C HIS A 83 3.20 -7.55 6.01
N HIS A 84 3.37 -8.87 6.08
CA HIS A 84 2.37 -9.77 6.62
C HIS A 84 2.98 -10.69 7.67
N SER A 85 2.31 -10.82 8.81
CA SER A 85 2.59 -11.82 9.84
C SER A 85 1.30 -12.57 10.09
N LYS A 86 1.24 -13.83 9.64
CA LYS A 86 0.07 -14.70 9.77
C LYS A 86 -0.23 -15.08 11.22
N LEU A 87 0.80 -15.13 12.06
CA LEU A 87 0.74 -15.91 13.29
C LEU A 87 0.84 -15.07 14.57
N TYR A 88 1.36 -13.84 14.50
CA TYR A 88 1.66 -13.06 15.70
C TYR A 88 1.46 -11.56 15.51
N VAL A 89 0.91 -10.91 16.53
CA VAL A 89 0.83 -9.45 16.65
C VAL A 89 2.25 -8.91 16.73
N PHE A 90 2.64 -8.06 15.78
CA PHE A 90 3.93 -7.38 15.81
C PHE A 90 4.05 -6.50 17.07
N PRO A 91 5.27 -6.29 17.57
CA PRO A 91 5.56 -5.29 18.59
C PRO A 91 5.02 -3.91 18.17
N ARG A 92 4.57 -3.13 19.15
CA ARG A 92 3.93 -1.82 18.91
C ARG A 92 4.83 -0.87 18.13
N GLU A 93 6.13 -0.93 18.39
CA GLU A 93 7.13 -0.12 17.69
C GLU A 93 7.22 -0.42 16.18
N CYS A 94 7.06 -1.68 15.77
CA CYS A 94 7.03 -2.04 14.36
C CYS A 94 5.79 -1.46 13.67
N TYR A 95 4.61 -1.53 14.31
CA TYR A 95 3.38 -0.92 13.80
C TYR A 95 3.44 0.61 13.76
N ALA A 96 4.16 1.22 14.71
CA ALA A 96 4.35 2.66 14.76
C ALA A 96 5.19 3.18 13.58
N ARG A 97 6.01 2.33 12.96
CA ARG A 97 6.83 2.67 11.80
C ARG A 97 5.98 2.61 10.52
N LYS A 98 5.30 3.72 10.21
CA LYS A 98 4.41 3.87 9.04
C LYS A 98 5.10 4.28 7.74
N SER A 99 6.35 4.72 7.83
CA SER A 99 7.13 5.12 6.67
C SER A 99 8.61 4.99 6.90
N GLN A 100 9.34 4.98 5.79
CA GLN A 100 10.78 5.08 5.70
C GLN A 100 11.09 6.15 4.65
N LYS A 101 12.15 6.91 4.85
CA LYS A 101 12.72 7.75 3.81
C LYS A 101 13.90 7.02 3.21
N ASP A 102 13.98 6.94 1.88
CA ASP A 102 15.22 6.58 1.21
C ASP A 102 16.09 7.84 1.10
N GLU A 103 17.30 7.80 1.66
CA GLU A 103 18.18 8.97 1.66
C GLU A 103 18.83 9.23 0.30
N THR A 104 18.97 8.20 -0.55
CA THR A 104 19.62 8.35 -1.86
C THR A 104 18.72 9.08 -2.85
N THR A 105 17.43 8.72 -2.90
CA THR A 105 16.46 9.30 -3.84
C THR A 105 15.52 10.31 -3.18
N ASN A 106 15.71 10.59 -1.88
CA ASN A 106 14.81 11.42 -1.07
C ASN A 106 13.33 10.97 -1.14
N SER A 107 13.09 9.68 -1.41
CA SER A 107 11.76 9.14 -1.67
C SER A 107 11.06 8.72 -0.39
N PHE A 108 9.75 8.98 -0.32
CA PHE A 108 8.90 8.55 0.78
C PHE A 108 8.37 7.14 0.53
N ILE A 109 8.63 6.22 1.46
CA ILE A 109 8.20 4.84 1.37
C ILE A 109 7.12 4.59 2.42
N HIS A 110 5.93 4.22 1.96
CA HIS A 110 4.84 3.78 2.80
C HIS A 110 5.16 2.40 3.36
N ILE A 111 5.06 2.26 4.68
CA ILE A 111 5.09 0.96 5.35
C ILE A 111 3.73 0.73 5.97
N MET A 112 3.12 -0.41 5.64
CA MET A 112 1.84 -0.81 6.21
C MET A 112 1.69 -2.33 6.20
N THR A 113 0.75 -2.82 7.00
CA THR A 113 0.44 -4.25 7.00
C THR A 113 -0.37 -4.61 5.76
N ALA A 114 -0.28 -5.88 5.33
CA ALA A 114 -1.16 -6.39 4.29
C ALA A 114 -2.65 -6.24 4.66
N THR A 115 -2.99 -6.37 5.95
CA THR A 115 -4.35 -6.17 6.45
C THR A 115 -4.81 -4.72 6.28
N ASP A 116 -3.95 -3.75 6.62
CA ASP A 116 -4.26 -2.33 6.42
C ASP A 116 -4.43 -2.01 4.94
N TRP A 117 -3.58 -2.55 4.07
CA TRP A 117 -3.70 -2.39 2.62
C TRP A 117 -5.01 -2.97 2.08
N LEU A 118 -5.38 -4.19 2.48
CA LEU A 118 -6.65 -4.80 2.08
C LEU A 118 -7.85 -3.99 2.57
N ASN A 119 -7.77 -3.44 3.78
CA ASN A 119 -8.80 -2.53 4.30
C ASN A 119 -8.86 -1.23 3.48
N LEU A 120 -7.72 -0.65 3.07
CA LEU A 120 -7.72 0.51 2.17
C LEU A 120 -8.40 0.18 0.84
N CYS A 121 -8.02 -0.91 0.18
CA CYS A 121 -8.64 -1.35 -1.07
C CYS A 121 -10.14 -1.65 -0.95
N ARG A 122 -10.61 -2.00 0.25
CA ARG A 122 -12.05 -2.19 0.53
C ARG A 122 -12.85 -0.88 0.48
N TYR A 123 -12.26 0.24 0.89
CA TYR A 123 -12.95 1.54 0.93
C TYR A 123 -12.59 2.45 -0.25
N LEU A 124 -11.37 2.34 -0.77
CA LEU A 124 -10.86 3.09 -1.90
C LEU A 124 -10.99 2.22 -3.15
N VAL A 125 -12.17 2.29 -3.76
CA VAL A 125 -12.57 1.34 -4.82
C VAL A 125 -11.75 1.52 -6.09
N THR A 126 -11.30 2.75 -6.37
CA THR A 126 -10.57 3.06 -7.60
C THR A 126 -9.06 3.25 -7.36
N ILE A 127 -8.25 2.97 -8.39
CA ILE A 127 -6.80 3.25 -8.34
C ILE A 127 -6.51 4.75 -8.10
N PRO A 128 -7.23 5.71 -8.73
CA PRO A 128 -7.15 7.11 -8.37
C PRO A 128 -7.36 7.40 -6.88
N ASP A 129 -8.38 6.82 -6.23
CA ASP A 129 -8.62 7.01 -4.80
C ASP A 129 -7.42 6.57 -3.95
N ILE A 130 -6.83 5.43 -4.30
CA ILE A 130 -5.63 4.91 -3.64
C ILE A 130 -4.45 5.88 -3.83
N ILE A 131 -4.25 6.42 -5.04
CA ILE A 131 -3.18 7.39 -5.33
C ILE A 131 -3.38 8.67 -4.51
N TYR A 132 -4.60 9.19 -4.45
CA TYR A 132 -4.92 10.38 -3.65
C TYR A 132 -4.71 10.11 -2.16
N TYR A 133 -5.13 8.94 -1.67
CA TYR A 133 -4.89 8.55 -0.29
C TYR A 133 -3.40 8.46 0.04
N LEU A 134 -2.59 7.85 -0.84
CA LEU A 134 -1.14 7.74 -0.61
C LEU A 134 -0.48 9.12 -0.59
N SER A 135 -0.89 10.02 -1.48
CA SER A 135 -0.42 11.42 -1.50
C SER A 135 -0.79 12.15 -0.20
N PHE A 136 -2.04 12.02 0.23
CA PHE A 136 -2.51 12.56 1.52
C PHE A 136 -1.71 11.97 2.69
N ARG A 137 -1.53 10.65 2.71
CA ARG A 137 -0.83 9.92 3.77
C ARG A 137 0.62 10.36 3.87
N GLU A 138 1.31 10.55 2.74
CA GLU A 138 2.68 11.06 2.72
C GLU A 138 2.75 12.46 3.33
N LYS A 139 1.91 13.39 2.86
CA LYS A 139 1.86 14.76 3.38
C LYS A 139 1.61 14.77 4.88
N TYR A 140 0.58 14.06 5.33
CA TYR A 140 0.19 13.98 6.74
C TYR A 140 1.31 13.41 7.62
N LEU A 141 1.99 12.36 7.18
CA LEU A 141 3.06 11.72 7.94
C LEU A 141 4.36 12.54 7.96
N LYS A 142 4.58 13.42 6.98
CA LYS A 142 5.70 14.37 6.97
C LYS A 142 5.47 15.54 7.92
N GLU A 143 4.22 15.99 8.07
CA GLU A 143 3.86 17.17 8.88
C GLU A 143 3.73 16.86 10.39
N ILE A 144 3.39 15.61 10.77
CA ILE A 144 3.13 15.26 12.17
C ILE A 144 4.34 14.59 12.84
N MET A 145 4.84 15.21 13.91
CA MET A 145 5.99 14.74 14.70
C MET A 145 5.77 13.39 15.43
N ASP A 146 4.53 13.02 15.79
CA ASP A 146 4.24 11.76 16.50
C ASP A 146 3.16 10.92 15.80
N SER A 147 3.39 10.59 14.53
CA SER A 147 2.52 9.71 13.73
C SER A 147 2.43 8.25 14.24
N ARG A 148 3.22 7.90 15.27
CA ARG A 148 3.35 6.57 15.87
C ARG A 148 2.07 6.03 16.51
N LYS A 149 1.08 6.89 16.81
CA LYS A 149 -0.15 6.51 17.51
C LYS A 149 -1.36 6.31 16.61
N GLU A 150 -1.35 6.85 15.40
CA GLU A 150 -2.52 6.83 14.53
C GLU A 150 -2.69 5.45 13.90
N LYS A 151 -3.84 4.79 14.04
CA LYS A 151 -4.14 3.55 13.28
C LYS A 151 -4.46 3.92 11.83
N GLU A 152 -4.18 3.02 10.88
CA GLU A 152 -4.42 3.31 9.45
C GLU A 152 -5.89 3.70 9.17
N LYS A 153 -6.84 3.04 9.85
CA LYS A 153 -8.26 3.40 9.76
C LYS A 153 -8.59 4.86 10.11
N TRP A 154 -7.82 5.48 11.00
CA TRP A 154 -8.01 6.89 11.35
C TRP A 154 -7.47 7.81 10.26
N LEU A 155 -6.33 7.45 9.65
CA LEU A 155 -5.79 8.15 8.49
C LEU A 155 -6.78 8.10 7.32
N LEU A 156 -7.35 6.92 7.07
CA LEU A 156 -8.41 6.76 6.06
C LEU A 156 -9.65 7.60 6.39
N GLY A 157 -10.13 7.57 7.65
CA GLY A 157 -11.27 8.38 8.06
C GLY A 157 -11.01 9.89 7.90
N ARG A 158 -9.80 10.36 8.18
CA ARG A 158 -9.40 11.76 7.94
C ARG A 158 -9.36 12.07 6.45
N PHE A 159 -8.79 11.19 5.64
CA PHE A 159 -8.79 11.32 4.18
C PHE A 159 -10.22 11.48 3.67
N LEU A 160 -11.12 10.53 3.96
CA LEU A 160 -12.51 10.54 3.48
C LEU A 160 -13.32 11.77 3.94
N ARG A 161 -12.95 12.40 5.05
CA ARG A 161 -13.58 13.63 5.55
C ARG A 161 -12.91 14.91 5.05
N SER A 162 -11.79 14.80 4.33
CA SER A 162 -11.07 15.97 3.85
C SER A 162 -11.82 16.59 2.67
N PRO A 163 -12.05 17.92 2.65
CA PRO A 163 -12.80 18.58 1.58
C PRO A 163 -12.07 18.54 0.22
N GLN A 164 -10.81 18.09 0.18
CA GLN A 164 -10.02 17.93 -1.04
C GLN A 164 -10.08 16.51 -1.64
N VAL A 165 -10.88 15.58 -1.09
CA VAL A 165 -11.12 14.30 -1.77
C VAL A 165 -11.97 14.58 -3.01
N PRO A 166 -11.48 14.24 -4.22
CA PRO A 166 -12.29 14.42 -5.42
C PRO A 166 -13.58 13.62 -5.30
N ASN A 167 -14.71 14.29 -5.53
CA ASN A 167 -16.00 13.63 -5.63
C ASN A 167 -15.99 12.85 -6.94
N ILE A 168 -15.71 11.55 -6.89
CA ILE A 168 -15.76 10.71 -8.08
C ILE A 168 -17.23 10.43 -8.36
N GLU A 169 -17.79 11.11 -9.36
CA GLU A 169 -19.04 10.70 -10.00
C GLU A 169 -18.76 9.39 -10.75
N LEU A 170 -18.96 8.27 -10.05
CA LEU A 170 -19.15 6.99 -10.70
C LEU A 170 -20.52 7.04 -11.38
N ASP A 171 -20.62 6.49 -12.59
CA ASP A 171 -21.88 6.31 -13.33
C ASP A 171 -22.90 5.42 -12.58
N CYS A 172 -22.51 4.90 -11.41
CA CYS A 172 -23.39 4.43 -10.36
C CYS A 172 -23.35 5.41 -9.18
N GLN A 173 -24.46 6.14 -8.97
CA GLN A 173 -24.83 6.92 -7.78
C GLN A 173 -23.67 7.39 -6.89
N SER A 174 -23.36 8.70 -6.94
CA SER A 174 -22.41 9.39 -6.05
C SER A 174 -22.29 8.71 -4.68
N LEU A 175 -21.18 8.00 -4.46
CA LEU A 175 -20.94 7.26 -3.23
C LEU A 175 -20.62 8.26 -2.12
N ASP A 176 -21.62 8.55 -1.31
CA ASP A 176 -21.45 9.32 -0.08
C ASP A 176 -20.70 8.47 0.95
N TYR A 177 -19.38 8.62 0.97
CA TYR A 177 -18.47 7.89 1.88
C TYR A 177 -18.77 8.16 3.36
N SER A 178 -19.47 9.24 3.71
CA SER A 178 -19.84 9.54 5.10
C SER A 178 -20.80 8.49 5.66
N LYS A 179 -21.76 8.02 4.85
CA LYS A 179 -22.75 6.99 5.24
C LYS A 179 -22.15 5.59 5.38
N TRP A 180 -21.01 5.33 4.73
CA TRP A 180 -20.31 4.05 4.80
C TRP A 180 -19.43 3.90 6.03
N VAL A 181 -18.89 5.02 6.54
CA VAL A 181 -18.08 5.04 7.77
C VAL A 181 -18.92 4.65 9.00
N ASP A 182 -20.23 4.91 8.96
CA ASP A 182 -21.17 4.60 10.04
C ASP A 182 -21.70 3.14 10.01
N ASN A 183 -21.41 2.38 8.94
CA ASN A 183 -21.94 1.02 8.72
C ASN A 183 -20.83 -0.04 8.55
N LEU A 184 -19.88 -0.05 9.50
CA LEU A 184 -18.71 -0.96 9.55
C LEU A 184 -19.05 -2.46 9.66
N ASP A 185 -20.31 -2.84 9.82
CA ASP A 185 -20.78 -4.22 10.02
C ASP A 185 -21.08 -5.00 8.72
N THR A 186 -20.98 -4.39 7.54
CA THR A 186 -21.16 -5.10 6.24
C THR A 186 -19.92 -5.91 5.83
N LYS A 187 -19.27 -6.57 6.80
CA LYS A 187 -18.03 -7.32 6.67
C LYS A 187 -18.12 -8.45 5.64
N ASP A 188 -19.25 -9.16 5.63
CA ASP A 188 -19.40 -10.46 4.95
C ASP A 188 -19.68 -10.33 3.46
N PHE A 189 -20.50 -9.36 3.05
CA PHE A 189 -20.88 -9.17 1.64
C PHE A 189 -19.69 -8.79 0.74
N ILE A 190 -18.77 -7.96 1.24
CA ILE A 190 -17.59 -7.54 0.46
C ILE A 190 -16.53 -8.63 0.41
N LEU A 191 -16.37 -9.40 1.49
CA LEU A 191 -15.45 -10.54 1.51
C LEU A 191 -15.88 -11.61 0.50
N GLU A 192 -17.18 -11.85 0.39
CA GLU A 192 -17.77 -12.78 -0.58
C GLU A 192 -17.49 -12.32 -2.02
N LYS A 193 -17.74 -11.04 -2.34
CA LYS A 193 -17.46 -10.46 -3.67
C LYS A 193 -15.98 -10.46 -4.02
N PHE A 194 -15.11 -10.15 -3.06
CA PHE A 194 -13.65 -10.16 -3.29
C PHE A 194 -13.12 -11.58 -3.50
N ASN A 195 -13.60 -12.56 -2.73
CA ASN A 195 -13.25 -13.98 -2.92
C ASN A 195 -13.74 -14.52 -4.27
N LEU A 196 -14.88 -14.07 -4.78
CA LEU A 196 -15.36 -14.39 -6.12
C LEU A 196 -14.43 -13.84 -7.22
N ILE A 197 -13.86 -12.64 -7.01
CA ILE A 197 -12.88 -12.04 -7.93
C ILE A 197 -11.54 -12.77 -7.86
N ILE A 198 -11.06 -13.12 -6.67
CA ILE A 198 -9.82 -13.90 -6.50
C ILE A 198 -9.95 -15.29 -7.15
N LYS A 199 -11.11 -15.95 -6.99
CA LYS A 199 -11.42 -17.23 -7.67
C LYS A 199 -11.47 -17.09 -9.19
N SER A 200 -12.09 -16.03 -9.72
CA SER A 200 -12.15 -15.81 -11.18
C SER A 200 -10.80 -15.44 -11.79
N LEU A 201 -9.83 -15.02 -10.98
CA LEU A 201 -8.44 -14.75 -11.35
C LEU A 201 -7.52 -15.98 -11.24
N GLY A 202 -8.03 -17.15 -10.83
CA GLY A 202 -7.26 -18.41 -10.76
C GLY A 202 -6.15 -18.42 -9.69
N LEU A 203 -6.30 -17.62 -8.63
CA LEU A 203 -5.30 -17.48 -7.56
C LEU A 203 -5.60 -18.36 -6.32
N VAL A 204 -6.48 -19.35 -6.45
CA VAL A 204 -6.72 -20.43 -5.47
C VAL A 204 -6.99 -21.72 -6.24
#